data_AF-A0AAN9AXD1-F1
#
_entry.id   AF-A0AAN9AXD1-F1
#
_cell.length_a   1.000
_cell.length_b   1.000
_cell.length_c   1.000
_cell.angle_alpha   90.00
_cell.angle_beta   90.00
_cell.angle_gamma   90.00
#
_symmetry.space_group_name_H-M   'P 1'
#
loop_
_entity.id
_entity.type
_entity.pdbx_description
1 polymer ?
#
loop_
_entity_poly.entity_id
_entity_poly.type
_entity_poly.pdbx_seq_one_letter_code
_entity_poly.pdbx_strand_id
1 'polypeptide(L)'
;MLLSGGRQTAIPLLNHCHYSTHYVKFAHSQGNDSIVGVGYRSQEYGLMVDIGARSSTWGYELGLKSIIPSVLTLGLLGYPFTIVGPVGGVPMKEFEGWRNQYPLPDEELYIRWLQLSVFLPGLEISVGPWQYNEDVVNMTRALFKRRAERVFQLLQTAAKEFLHTGAPLIRPLWWMATDDEIARRIDCEFLVSNKLLVAPVLEHGARQRSIYLPKVRDFKWHDDLRGKVYAGGQWLHGYKVGLYEVATFRPVYRSQDG
;
A
#
# COMPACT_ATOMS: atom_id res chain seq x y z
N MET A 1 3.72 9.12 -44.90
CA MET A 1 2.86 7.94 -45.06
C MET A 1 2.34 7.59 -43.67
N LEU A 2 1.15 8.09 -43.32
CA LEU A 2 0.51 7.84 -42.03
C LEU A 2 0.06 6.37 -42.00
N LEU A 3 0.34 5.67 -40.91
CA LEU A 3 -0.06 4.27 -40.71
C LEU A 3 -1.61 4.20 -40.62
N SER A 4 -2.26 4.04 -41.78
CA SER A 4 -3.71 3.94 -41.93
C SER A 4 -4.27 2.53 -41.65
N GLY A 5 -3.44 1.62 -41.15
CA GLY A 5 -3.86 0.27 -40.76
C GLY A 5 -3.87 0.13 -39.25
N GLY A 6 -5.01 0.43 -38.62
CA GLY A 6 -5.20 0.13 -37.19
C GLY A 6 -4.95 -1.37 -36.95
N ARG A 7 -4.07 -1.72 -36.02
CA ARG A 7 -3.83 -3.12 -35.65
C ARG A 7 -5.13 -3.69 -35.08
N GLN A 8 -5.63 -4.77 -35.67
CA GLN A 8 -6.83 -5.48 -35.21
C GLN A 8 -6.43 -6.82 -34.60
N THR A 9 -7.18 -7.30 -33.62
CA THR A 9 -7.02 -8.66 -33.11
C THR A 9 -7.42 -9.66 -34.20
N ALA A 10 -6.74 -10.81 -34.26
CA ALA A 10 -7.04 -11.85 -35.26
C ALA A 10 -8.50 -12.34 -35.20
N ILE A 11 -9.10 -12.27 -34.01
CA ILE A 11 -10.52 -12.46 -33.76
C ILE A 11 -11.06 -11.17 -33.14
N PRO A 12 -12.11 -10.55 -33.69
CA PRO A 12 -12.73 -9.36 -33.11
C PRO A 12 -13.22 -9.63 -31.68
N LEU A 13 -12.84 -8.77 -30.74
CA LEU A 13 -13.34 -8.84 -29.37
C LEU A 13 -14.65 -8.06 -29.27
N LEU A 14 -15.72 -8.71 -28.79
CA LEU A 14 -17.01 -8.08 -28.51
C LEU A 14 -16.93 -7.05 -27.37
N ASN A 15 -16.06 -7.28 -26.40
CA ASN A 15 -15.78 -6.38 -25.29
C ASN A 15 -14.28 -6.11 -25.23
N HIS A 16 -13.88 -4.84 -25.36
CA HIS A 16 -12.47 -4.44 -25.35
C HIS A 16 -11.75 -4.84 -24.05
N CYS A 17 -12.45 -4.92 -22.91
CA CYS A 17 -11.85 -5.36 -21.64
C CYS A 17 -11.36 -6.82 -21.66
N HIS A 18 -11.87 -7.66 -22.58
CA HIS A 18 -11.38 -9.04 -22.73
C HIS A 18 -9.93 -9.08 -23.21
N TYR A 19 -9.44 -8.00 -23.85
CA TYR A 19 -8.03 -7.87 -24.17
C TYR A 19 -7.17 -7.95 -22.90
N SER A 20 -7.55 -7.24 -21.84
CA SER A 20 -6.84 -7.28 -20.56
C SER A 20 -6.82 -8.68 -19.97
N THR A 21 -7.93 -9.42 -20.01
CA THR A 21 -7.98 -10.82 -19.54
C THR A 21 -7.05 -11.72 -20.36
N HIS A 22 -7.06 -11.60 -21.69
CA HIS A 22 -6.18 -12.38 -22.56
C HIS A 22 -4.71 -12.03 -22.36
N TYR A 23 -4.40 -10.74 -22.19
CA TYR A 23 -3.05 -10.27 -21.89
C TYR A 23 -2.54 -10.84 -20.55
N VAL A 24 -3.35 -10.78 -19.50
CA VAL A 24 -2.99 -11.34 -18.19
C VAL A 24 -2.80 -12.86 -18.27
N LYS A 25 -3.65 -13.57 -19.01
CA LYS A 25 -3.48 -15.01 -19.27
C LYS A 25 -2.17 -15.32 -19.99
N PHE A 26 -1.83 -14.52 -21.00
CA PHE A 26 -0.55 -14.66 -21.71
C PHE A 26 0.64 -14.37 -20.78
N ALA A 27 0.58 -13.31 -19.98
CA ALA A 27 1.62 -12.97 -19.01
C ALA A 27 1.81 -14.12 -17.99
N HIS A 28 0.72 -14.65 -17.45
CA HIS A 28 0.75 -15.81 -16.56
C HIS A 28 1.43 -17.02 -17.21
N SER A 29 1.20 -17.25 -18.51
CA SER A 29 1.86 -18.36 -19.22
C SER A 29 3.37 -18.15 -19.44
N GLN A 30 3.91 -16.94 -19.25
CA GLN A 30 5.35 -16.69 -19.28
C GLN A 30 6.03 -17.01 -17.94
N GLY A 31 5.26 -17.12 -16.85
CA GLY A 31 5.76 -17.44 -15.52
C GLY A 31 4.99 -16.72 -14.41
N ASN A 32 5.18 -17.22 -13.19
CA ASN A 32 4.49 -16.73 -11.99
C ASN A 32 5.03 -15.37 -11.49
N ASP A 33 6.20 -14.94 -11.96
CA ASP A 33 6.84 -13.68 -11.53
C ASP A 33 6.42 -12.48 -12.42
N SER A 34 5.46 -12.67 -13.31
CA SER A 34 4.95 -11.63 -14.19
C SER A 34 4.20 -10.55 -13.43
N ILE A 35 4.51 -9.29 -13.73
CA ILE A 35 3.81 -8.11 -13.22
C ILE A 35 2.96 -7.53 -14.35
N VAL A 36 1.69 -7.21 -14.06
CA VAL A 36 0.74 -6.69 -15.04
C VAL A 36 0.19 -5.33 -14.61
N GLY A 37 0.07 -4.41 -15.57
CA GLY A 37 -0.51 -3.07 -15.34
C GLY A 37 -2.02 -2.97 -15.57
N VAL A 38 -2.68 -4.09 -15.85
CA VAL A 38 -4.08 -4.14 -16.28
C VAL A 38 -4.78 -5.33 -15.64
N GLY A 39 -6.10 -5.22 -15.46
CA GLY A 39 -6.91 -6.30 -14.92
C GLY A 39 -8.38 -6.16 -15.31
N TYR A 40 -8.99 -7.27 -15.73
CA TYR A 40 -10.43 -7.40 -15.92
C TYR A 40 -10.81 -8.87 -15.77
N ARG A 41 -11.58 -9.21 -14.73
CA ARG A 41 -12.00 -10.59 -14.42
C ARG A 41 -10.85 -11.60 -14.50
N SER A 42 -9.70 -11.23 -13.97
CA SER A 42 -8.44 -11.95 -14.11
C SER A 42 -7.82 -12.32 -12.76
N GLN A 43 -8.62 -12.30 -11.70
CA GLN A 43 -8.18 -12.59 -10.33
C GLN A 43 -7.66 -14.03 -10.17
N GLU A 44 -8.16 -14.96 -10.98
CA GLU A 44 -7.78 -16.38 -10.96
C GLU A 44 -6.29 -16.64 -11.21
N TYR A 45 -5.58 -15.73 -11.90
CA TYR A 45 -4.16 -15.90 -12.23
C TYR A 45 -3.23 -15.49 -11.08
N GLY A 46 -3.71 -14.74 -10.09
CA GLY A 46 -2.93 -14.38 -8.89
C GLY A 46 -1.65 -13.58 -9.14
N LEU A 47 -1.49 -12.93 -10.30
CA LEU A 47 -0.30 -12.14 -10.64
C LEU A 47 -0.22 -10.84 -9.82
N MET A 48 0.99 -10.29 -9.69
CA MET A 48 1.20 -8.95 -9.14
C MET A 48 0.66 -7.88 -10.10
N VAL A 49 -0.14 -6.97 -9.56
CA VAL A 49 -0.72 -5.85 -10.29
C VAL A 49 0.03 -4.57 -9.94
N ASP A 50 0.72 -4.00 -10.91
CA ASP A 50 1.29 -2.66 -10.79
C ASP A 50 0.25 -1.63 -11.22
N ILE A 51 -0.09 -0.72 -10.32
CA ILE A 51 -1.17 0.25 -10.55
C ILE A 51 -0.65 1.57 -11.14
N GLY A 52 0.62 1.55 -11.58
CA GLY A 52 1.29 2.63 -12.26
C GLY A 52 1.87 3.66 -11.30
N ALA A 53 2.94 4.31 -11.78
CA ALA A 53 3.61 5.37 -11.06
C ALA A 53 2.65 6.49 -10.65
N ARG A 54 2.75 6.87 -9.38
CA ARG A 54 2.07 8.01 -8.81
C ARG A 54 2.92 9.26 -8.99
N SER A 55 2.28 10.43 -9.05
CA SER A 55 2.98 11.71 -9.11
C SER A 55 3.68 11.99 -7.79
N SER A 56 4.88 12.58 -7.84
CA SER A 56 5.64 13.02 -6.66
C SER A 56 4.96 14.21 -5.96
N THR A 57 3.81 13.95 -5.33
CA THR A 57 2.94 14.94 -4.68
C THR A 57 2.21 14.28 -3.50
N TRP A 58 1.69 15.08 -2.58
CA TRP A 58 0.97 14.59 -1.40
C TRP A 58 -0.50 14.25 -1.66
N GLY A 59 -1.12 14.82 -2.69
CA GLY A 59 -2.58 14.84 -2.87
C GLY A 59 -3.25 13.50 -3.20
N TYR A 60 -4.59 13.52 -3.25
CA TYR A 60 -5.40 12.37 -3.67
C TYR A 60 -5.43 12.19 -5.19
N GLU A 61 -5.09 13.23 -5.96
CA GLU A 61 -4.97 13.18 -7.42
C GLU A 61 -3.64 12.54 -7.82
N LEU A 62 -3.55 11.22 -7.68
CA LEU A 62 -2.36 10.40 -7.97
C LEU A 62 -1.12 10.69 -7.09
N GLY A 63 -1.25 11.30 -5.93
CA GLY A 63 -0.16 11.48 -4.96
C GLY A 63 -0.12 10.42 -3.85
N LEU A 64 0.63 10.69 -2.78
CA LEU A 64 0.79 9.80 -1.63
C LEU A 64 -0.54 9.37 -1.00
N LYS A 65 -1.48 10.32 -0.81
CA LYS A 65 -2.80 10.02 -0.21
C LYS A 65 -3.66 9.08 -1.06
N SER A 66 -3.40 8.99 -2.36
CA SER A 66 -4.15 8.09 -3.26
C SER A 66 -3.81 6.60 -3.05
N ILE A 67 -2.68 6.29 -2.41
CA ILE A 67 -2.15 4.91 -2.34
C ILE A 67 -3.06 4.00 -1.52
N ILE A 68 -3.40 4.41 -0.28
CA ILE A 68 -4.21 3.58 0.62
C ILE A 68 -5.58 3.29 0.01
N PRO A 69 -6.36 4.29 -0.47
CA PRO A 69 -7.63 4.01 -1.15
C PRO A 69 -7.48 3.09 -2.36
N SER A 70 -6.41 3.26 -3.16
CA SER A 70 -6.17 2.42 -4.35
C SER A 70 -5.94 0.95 -3.98
N VAL A 71 -5.05 0.70 -3.01
CA VAL A 71 -4.70 -0.66 -2.55
C VAL A 71 -5.92 -1.33 -1.90
N LEU A 72 -6.66 -0.60 -1.06
CA LEU A 72 -7.86 -1.12 -0.43
C LEU A 72 -8.92 -1.50 -1.46
N THR A 73 -9.15 -0.63 -2.45
CA THR A 73 -10.11 -0.89 -3.53
C THR A 73 -9.74 -2.14 -4.32
N LEU A 74 -8.48 -2.27 -4.73
CA LEU A 74 -8.01 -3.44 -5.49
C LEU A 74 -8.06 -4.72 -4.68
N GLY A 75 -7.70 -4.66 -3.40
CA GLY A 75 -7.86 -5.79 -2.48
C GLY A 75 -9.30 -6.28 -2.42
N LEU A 76 -10.26 -5.37 -2.28
CA LEU A 76 -11.69 -5.70 -2.29
C LEU A 76 -12.19 -6.24 -3.64
N LEU A 77 -11.58 -5.83 -4.76
CA LEU A 77 -11.86 -6.36 -6.09
C LEU A 77 -11.19 -7.73 -6.36
N GLY A 78 -10.46 -8.28 -5.40
CA GLY A 78 -9.78 -9.58 -5.51
C GLY A 78 -8.40 -9.51 -6.17
N TYR A 79 -7.77 -8.35 -6.20
CA TYR A 79 -6.38 -8.15 -6.65
C TYR A 79 -5.47 -7.86 -5.44
N PRO A 80 -5.06 -8.90 -4.67
CA PRO A 80 -4.39 -8.71 -3.38
C PRO A 80 -2.91 -8.32 -3.49
N PHE A 81 -2.24 -8.67 -4.58
CA PHE A 81 -0.81 -8.47 -4.77
C PHE A 81 -0.59 -7.20 -5.59
N THR A 82 -0.40 -6.07 -4.90
CA THR A 82 -0.29 -4.75 -5.55
C THR A 82 1.11 -4.16 -5.42
N ILE A 83 1.58 -3.54 -6.50
CA ILE A 83 2.70 -2.58 -6.52
C ILE A 83 2.11 -1.21 -6.82
N VAL A 84 2.60 -0.17 -6.13
CA VAL A 84 2.05 1.19 -6.18
C VAL A 84 2.99 2.20 -6.83
N GLY A 85 3.89 1.69 -7.68
CA GLY A 85 5.00 2.43 -8.27
C GLY A 85 6.13 2.73 -7.29
N PRO A 86 7.13 3.52 -7.74
CA PRO A 86 8.34 3.78 -6.99
C PRO A 86 8.10 4.70 -5.79
N VAL A 87 8.82 4.43 -4.69
CA VAL A 87 8.84 5.28 -3.50
C VAL A 87 9.25 6.71 -3.86
N GLY A 88 8.46 7.68 -3.40
CA GLY A 88 8.62 9.11 -3.69
C GLY A 88 7.86 9.56 -4.94
N GLY A 89 7.29 8.65 -5.73
CA GLY A 89 6.57 8.95 -6.95
C GLY A 89 7.49 9.42 -8.08
N VAL A 90 6.89 9.72 -9.24
CA VAL A 90 7.58 10.24 -10.42
C VAL A 90 7.24 11.73 -10.58
N PRO A 91 8.23 12.60 -10.80
CA PRO A 91 7.98 14.02 -11.06
C PRO A 91 7.41 14.21 -12.48
N MET A 92 6.09 14.02 -12.63
CA MET A 92 5.39 14.04 -13.92
C MET A 92 5.31 15.43 -14.57
N LYS A 93 5.48 16.52 -13.81
CA LYS A 93 5.26 17.91 -14.28
C LYS A 93 6.50 18.61 -14.84
N GLU A 94 7.69 18.01 -14.75
CA GLU A 94 8.95 18.69 -15.09
C GLU A 94 9.59 18.18 -16.39
N PHE A 95 8.79 17.65 -17.31
CA PHE A 95 9.26 17.20 -18.63
C PHE A 95 9.42 18.38 -19.61
N GLU A 96 10.22 19.38 -19.23
CA GLU A 96 10.73 20.42 -20.12
C GLU A 96 12.24 20.23 -20.31
N GLY A 97 12.62 19.17 -21.03
CA GLY A 97 14.00 19.06 -21.53
C GLY A 97 14.51 17.64 -21.73
N TRP A 98 15.30 17.47 -22.80
CA TRP A 98 16.04 16.25 -23.12
C TRP A 98 17.29 16.03 -22.23
N ARG A 99 17.38 16.72 -21.08
CA ARG A 99 18.54 16.65 -20.18
C ARG A 99 18.24 15.71 -19.01
N ASN A 100 18.91 14.57 -19.07
CA ASN A 100 18.91 13.46 -18.11
C ASN A 100 19.26 13.88 -16.66
N GLN A 101 18.27 14.27 -15.87
CA GLN A 101 18.17 13.98 -14.42
C GLN A 101 16.80 14.44 -13.92
N TYR A 102 15.96 13.49 -13.50
CA TYR A 102 14.75 13.83 -12.73
C TYR A 102 15.20 14.44 -11.40
N PRO A 103 14.59 15.55 -10.94
CA PRO A 103 14.83 16.01 -9.58
C PRO A 103 14.49 14.89 -8.60
N LEU A 104 15.23 14.84 -7.49
CA LEU A 104 14.85 13.97 -6.40
C LEU A 104 13.48 14.40 -5.87
N PRO A 105 12.59 13.46 -5.51
CA PRO A 105 11.42 13.77 -4.70
C PRO A 105 11.81 14.59 -3.47
N ASP A 106 10.89 15.40 -2.97
CA ASP A 106 11.05 16.02 -1.65
C ASP A 106 11.40 14.95 -0.59
N GLU A 107 12.39 15.25 0.26
CA GLU A 107 12.92 14.28 1.21
C GLU A 107 11.85 13.80 2.18
N GLU A 108 11.02 14.72 2.71
CA GLU A 108 9.95 14.35 3.63
C GLU A 108 8.88 13.50 2.93
N LEU A 109 8.51 13.85 1.70
CA LEU A 109 7.61 13.03 0.88
C LEU A 109 8.19 11.63 0.68
N TYR A 110 9.47 11.49 0.29
CA TYR A 110 10.14 10.20 0.13
C TYR A 110 10.10 9.37 1.41
N ILE A 111 10.44 9.98 2.56
CA ILE A 111 10.43 9.32 3.87
C ILE A 111 9.02 8.80 4.20
N ARG A 112 7.98 9.63 4.09
CA ARG A 112 6.60 9.25 4.41
C ARG A 112 6.07 8.20 3.44
N TRP A 113 6.45 8.27 2.18
CA TRP A 113 6.13 7.28 1.16
C TRP A 113 6.76 5.93 1.47
N LEU A 114 8.05 5.91 1.83
CA LEU A 114 8.74 4.68 2.20
C LEU A 114 8.11 4.04 3.45
N GLN A 115 7.79 4.86 4.45
CA GLN A 115 7.11 4.44 5.68
C GLN A 115 5.75 3.78 5.41
N LEU A 116 5.05 4.19 4.36
CA LEU A 116 3.82 3.56 3.91
C LEU A 116 4.10 2.28 3.11
N SER A 117 4.90 2.38 2.06
CA SER A 117 5.15 1.28 1.10
C SER A 117 5.76 0.05 1.76
N VAL A 118 6.52 0.23 2.85
CA VAL A 118 7.15 -0.90 3.56
C VAL A 118 6.14 -1.89 4.15
N PHE A 119 4.86 -1.51 4.27
CA PHE A 119 3.78 -2.37 4.74
C PHE A 119 2.92 -2.99 3.65
N LEU A 120 3.13 -2.61 2.37
CA LEU A 120 2.35 -3.07 1.23
C LEU A 120 2.91 -4.36 0.62
N PRO A 121 2.12 -5.11 -0.19
CA PRO A 121 2.56 -6.36 -0.81
C PRO A 121 3.81 -6.17 -1.68
N GLY A 122 3.77 -5.22 -2.63
CA GLY A 122 4.91 -4.82 -3.45
C GLY A 122 5.59 -3.55 -2.94
N LEU A 123 6.90 -3.47 -3.13
CA LEU A 123 7.70 -2.28 -2.84
C LEU A 123 8.71 -2.09 -3.97
N GLU A 124 8.76 -0.89 -4.53
CA GLU A 124 9.66 -0.51 -5.61
C GLU A 124 10.47 0.72 -5.20
N ILE A 125 11.79 0.66 -5.41
CA ILE A 125 12.70 1.79 -5.17
C ILE A 125 13.43 2.11 -6.46
N SER A 126 13.20 3.30 -7.00
CA SER A 126 13.99 3.85 -8.11
C SER A 126 15.00 4.89 -7.64
N VAL A 127 14.66 5.66 -6.59
CA VAL A 127 15.56 6.63 -5.95
C VAL A 127 16.16 6.01 -4.70
N GLY A 128 17.48 5.81 -4.71
CA GLY A 128 18.19 5.22 -3.58
C GLY A 128 18.22 6.15 -2.38
N PRO A 129 18.04 5.65 -1.14
CA PRO A 129 18.05 6.50 0.06
C PRO A 129 19.39 7.20 0.28
N TRP A 130 20.49 6.67 -0.25
CA TRP A 130 21.83 7.27 -0.21
C TRP A 130 21.96 8.55 -1.06
N GLN A 131 20.96 8.88 -1.88
CA GLN A 131 20.93 10.13 -2.62
C GLN A 131 20.46 11.32 -1.77
N TYR A 132 19.94 11.06 -0.56
CA TYR A 132 19.56 12.08 0.42
C TYR A 132 20.67 12.26 1.46
N ASN A 133 20.49 11.71 2.66
CA ASN A 133 21.40 11.85 3.79
C ASN A 133 21.49 10.55 4.61
N GLU A 134 22.39 10.52 5.58
CA GLU A 134 22.64 9.33 6.41
C GLU A 134 21.43 8.94 7.28
N ASP A 135 20.63 9.90 7.73
CA ASP A 135 19.43 9.63 8.52
C ASP A 135 18.37 8.88 7.69
N VAL A 136 18.17 9.27 6.42
CA VAL A 136 17.27 8.58 5.49
C VAL A 136 17.75 7.14 5.25
N VAL A 137 19.06 6.93 5.09
CA VAL A 137 19.65 5.59 4.95
C VAL A 137 19.42 4.73 6.20
N ASN A 138 19.66 5.27 7.39
CA ASN A 138 19.49 4.56 8.66
C ASN A 138 18.02 4.22 8.92
N MET A 139 17.10 5.15 8.65
CA MET A 139 15.66 4.92 8.71
C MET A 139 15.25 3.81 7.72
N THR A 140 15.75 3.85 6.48
CA THR A 140 15.45 2.83 5.46
C THR A 140 15.92 1.45 5.92
N ARG A 141 17.14 1.33 6.46
CA ARG A 141 17.66 0.07 7.02
C ARG A 141 16.75 -0.47 8.13
N ALA A 142 16.31 0.39 9.05
CA ALA A 142 15.42 0.00 10.14
C ALA A 142 14.05 -0.48 9.62
N LEU A 143 13.46 0.24 8.66
CA LEU A 143 12.20 -0.15 8.02
C LEU A 143 12.32 -1.48 7.25
N PHE A 144 13.43 -1.69 6.54
CA PHE A 144 13.67 -2.92 5.78
C PHE A 144 13.90 -4.12 6.67
N LYS A 145 14.65 -3.94 7.77
CA LYS A 145 14.76 -4.97 8.82
C LYS A 145 13.38 -5.33 9.35
N ARG A 146 12.57 -4.33 9.72
CA ARG A 146 11.18 -4.54 10.17
C ARG A 146 10.33 -5.24 9.13
N ARG A 147 10.49 -4.92 7.84
CA ARG A 147 9.79 -5.58 6.74
C ARG A 147 10.12 -7.05 6.69
N ALA A 148 11.41 -7.37 6.66
CA ALA A 148 11.92 -8.73 6.55
C ALA A 148 11.50 -9.60 7.75
N GLU A 149 11.63 -9.07 8.97
CA GLU A 149 11.40 -9.83 10.20
C GLU A 149 9.91 -10.02 10.51
N ARG A 150 9.06 -9.04 10.18
CA ARG A 150 7.66 -9.03 10.64
C ARG A 150 6.64 -8.86 9.53
N VAL A 151 6.74 -7.79 8.74
CA VAL A 151 5.71 -7.45 7.74
C VAL A 151 5.60 -8.56 6.70
N PHE A 152 6.72 -9.07 6.20
CA PHE A 152 6.75 -10.13 5.20
C PHE A 152 6.08 -11.41 5.70
N GLN A 153 6.25 -11.76 6.98
CA GLN A 153 5.55 -12.91 7.58
C GLN A 153 4.03 -12.69 7.68
N LEU A 154 3.60 -11.46 7.99
CA LEU A 154 2.17 -11.11 7.98
C LEU A 154 1.58 -11.17 6.58
N LEU A 155 2.28 -10.64 5.57
CA LEU A 155 1.87 -10.67 4.17
C LEU A 155 1.77 -12.11 3.64
N GLN A 156 2.76 -12.96 3.96
CA GLN A 156 2.71 -14.39 3.59
C GLN A 156 1.55 -15.11 4.27
N THR A 157 1.28 -14.84 5.55
CA THR A 157 0.15 -15.42 6.27
C THR A 157 -1.17 -15.00 5.63
N ALA A 158 -1.31 -13.71 5.30
CA ALA A 158 -2.49 -13.19 4.63
C ALA A 158 -2.64 -13.71 3.20
N ALA A 159 -1.54 -13.93 2.46
CA ALA A 159 -1.57 -14.55 1.15
C ALA A 159 -2.10 -15.99 1.21
N LYS A 160 -1.68 -16.77 2.21
CA LYS A 160 -2.23 -18.11 2.44
C LYS A 160 -3.71 -18.07 2.78
N GLU A 161 -4.14 -17.12 3.61
CA GLU A 161 -5.55 -16.91 3.94
C GLU A 161 -6.37 -16.55 2.68
N PHE A 162 -5.85 -15.63 1.86
CA PHE A 162 -6.48 -15.20 0.61
C PHE A 162 -6.79 -16.38 -0.31
N LEU A 163 -5.87 -17.34 -0.46
CA LEU A 163 -6.08 -18.52 -1.31
C LEU A 163 -7.28 -19.39 -0.88
N HIS A 164 -7.70 -19.31 0.38
CA HIS A 164 -8.81 -20.12 0.91
C HIS A 164 -10.10 -19.30 1.05
N THR A 165 -10.01 -18.01 1.36
CA THR A 165 -11.17 -17.18 1.74
C THR A 165 -11.42 -15.99 0.82
N GLY A 166 -10.45 -15.62 -0.02
CA GLY A 166 -10.47 -14.37 -0.79
C GLY A 166 -10.22 -13.10 0.04
N ALA A 167 -9.93 -13.22 1.34
CA ALA A 167 -9.70 -12.05 2.20
C ALA A 167 -8.43 -11.28 1.78
N PRO A 168 -8.51 -9.95 1.54
CA PRO A 168 -7.38 -9.19 1.02
C PRO A 168 -6.21 -9.13 2.01
N LEU A 169 -5.00 -8.91 1.51
CA LEU A 169 -3.78 -8.81 2.34
C LEU A 169 -3.76 -7.51 3.15
N ILE A 170 -4.13 -6.43 2.48
CA ILE A 170 -4.28 -5.09 3.06
C ILE A 170 -5.77 -4.81 3.20
N ARG A 171 -6.22 -4.46 4.40
CA ARG A 171 -7.65 -4.42 4.74
C ARG A 171 -8.04 -3.05 5.28
N PRO A 172 -9.25 -2.57 4.98
CA PRO A 172 -9.77 -1.37 5.62
C PRO A 172 -10.10 -1.67 7.09
N LEU A 173 -10.13 -0.65 7.95
CA LEU A 173 -10.33 -0.84 9.39
C LEU A 173 -11.68 -1.52 9.71
N TRP A 174 -12.72 -1.19 8.94
CA TRP A 174 -14.05 -1.78 9.08
C TRP A 174 -14.07 -3.30 8.83
N TRP A 175 -13.03 -3.88 8.22
CA TRP A 175 -12.93 -5.32 8.00
C TRP A 175 -13.00 -6.13 9.31
N MET A 176 -12.45 -5.60 10.40
CA MET A 176 -12.51 -6.22 11.73
C MET A 176 -13.62 -5.64 12.62
N ALA A 177 -14.23 -4.53 12.20
CA ALA A 177 -15.21 -3.77 12.96
C ALA A 177 -16.36 -3.36 12.03
N THR A 178 -17.13 -4.34 11.58
CA THR A 178 -18.15 -4.16 10.53
C THR A 178 -19.25 -3.18 10.92
N ASP A 179 -19.57 -3.10 12.22
CA ASP A 179 -20.61 -2.24 12.78
C ASP A 179 -20.10 -0.84 13.18
N ASP A 180 -18.80 -0.58 13.00
CA ASP A 180 -18.16 0.68 13.37
C ASP A 180 -18.25 1.70 12.22
N GLU A 181 -19.18 2.65 12.33
CA GLU A 181 -19.41 3.67 11.30
C GLU A 181 -18.21 4.58 11.06
N ILE A 182 -17.37 4.81 12.08
CA ILE A 182 -16.17 5.63 11.92
C ILE A 182 -15.16 4.86 11.09
N ALA A 183 -14.94 3.58 11.41
CA ALA A 183 -14.01 2.72 10.68
C ALA A 183 -14.34 2.61 9.18
N ARG A 184 -15.62 2.74 8.80
CA ARG A 184 -16.08 2.73 7.39
C ARG A 184 -15.59 3.93 6.58
N ARG A 185 -15.28 5.05 7.24
CA ARG A 185 -14.87 6.31 6.59
C ARG A 185 -13.35 6.52 6.59
N ILE A 186 -12.60 5.64 7.26
CA ILE A 186 -11.14 5.77 7.33
C ILE A 186 -10.51 5.23 6.05
N ASP A 187 -9.84 6.12 5.33
CA ASP A 187 -9.12 5.87 4.07
C ASP A 187 -7.60 6.13 4.19
N CYS A 188 -7.15 6.57 5.37
CA CYS A 188 -5.78 7.01 5.66
C CYS A 188 -5.05 6.11 6.67
N GLU A 189 -5.64 4.96 6.99
CA GLU A 189 -5.13 3.90 7.86
C GLU A 189 -5.53 2.56 7.25
N PHE A 190 -4.74 1.53 7.49
CA PHE A 190 -5.03 0.19 6.97
C PHE A 190 -4.51 -0.90 7.90
N LEU A 191 -5.00 -2.11 7.68
CA LEU A 191 -4.54 -3.31 8.35
C LEU A 191 -3.68 -4.15 7.41
N VAL A 192 -2.58 -4.71 7.91
CA VAL A 192 -1.86 -5.81 7.28
C VAL A 192 -2.35 -7.10 7.93
N SER A 193 -3.08 -7.93 7.18
CA SER A 193 -3.91 -9.00 7.75
C SER A 193 -4.87 -8.44 8.83
N ASN A 194 -5.15 -9.21 9.88
CA ASN A 194 -5.86 -8.77 11.09
C ASN A 194 -4.90 -8.55 12.27
N LYS A 195 -3.59 -8.37 12.00
CA LYS A 195 -2.54 -8.45 13.04
C LYS A 195 -1.72 -7.17 13.23
N LEU A 196 -1.87 -6.19 12.33
CA LEU A 196 -1.14 -4.94 12.38
C LEU A 196 -1.96 -3.82 11.75
N LEU A 197 -2.27 -2.79 12.52
CA LEU A 197 -2.79 -1.51 12.03
C LEU A 197 -1.63 -0.58 11.76
N VAL A 198 -1.66 0.10 10.62
CA VAL A 198 -0.66 1.05 10.16
C VAL A 198 -1.33 2.40 9.92
N ALA A 199 -0.81 3.45 10.55
CA ALA A 199 -1.32 4.81 10.47
C ALA A 199 -0.18 5.77 10.03
N PRO A 200 0.19 5.79 8.74
CA PRO A 200 1.31 6.58 8.22
C PRO A 200 1.00 8.08 8.21
N VAL A 201 1.99 8.97 8.38
CA VAL A 201 1.73 10.41 8.22
C VAL A 201 1.63 10.74 6.72
N LEU A 202 0.55 11.39 6.32
CA LEU A 202 0.25 11.71 4.90
C LEU A 202 0.19 13.22 4.62
N GLU A 203 0.57 14.05 5.59
CA GLU A 203 0.55 15.50 5.48
C GLU A 203 1.96 16.07 5.58
N HIS A 204 2.29 17.00 4.69
CA HIS A 204 3.58 17.68 4.68
C HIS A 204 3.83 18.45 5.98
N GLY A 205 5.01 18.29 6.58
CA GLY A 205 5.43 18.99 7.80
C GLY A 205 4.78 18.44 9.08
N ALA A 206 3.88 17.46 9.00
CA ALA A 206 3.20 16.95 10.16
C ALA A 206 4.14 16.10 11.04
N ARG A 207 4.11 16.37 12.34
CA ARG A 207 4.80 15.60 13.39
C ARG A 207 3.82 14.96 14.40
N GLN A 208 2.54 15.04 14.08
CA GLN A 208 1.45 14.41 14.80
C GLN A 208 0.30 14.12 13.83
N ARG A 209 -0.53 13.13 14.15
CA ARG A 209 -1.79 12.87 13.43
C ARG A 209 -2.88 12.40 14.39
N SER A 210 -4.13 12.47 13.94
CA SER A 210 -5.21 11.73 14.59
C SER A 210 -5.18 10.28 14.10
N ILE A 211 -5.38 9.33 15.01
CA ILE A 211 -5.40 7.90 14.71
C ILE A 211 -6.69 7.30 15.26
N TYR A 212 -7.43 6.55 14.44
CA TYR A 212 -8.63 5.86 14.90
C TYR A 212 -8.33 4.40 15.22
N LEU A 213 -8.58 3.99 16.46
CA LEU A 213 -8.49 2.58 16.84
C LEU A 213 -9.88 1.96 16.76
N PRO A 214 -10.17 1.05 15.82
CA PRO A 214 -11.52 0.54 15.62
C PRO A 214 -11.94 -0.34 16.81
N LYS A 215 -13.25 -0.34 17.09
CA LYS A 215 -13.83 -1.09 18.21
C LYS A 215 -13.93 -2.57 17.87
N VAL A 216 -13.10 -3.38 18.52
CA VAL A 216 -13.16 -4.85 18.43
C VAL A 216 -13.37 -5.42 19.83
N ARG A 217 -14.24 -6.42 19.97
CA ARG A 217 -14.65 -6.96 21.28
C ARG A 217 -13.54 -7.75 21.97
N ASP A 218 -12.75 -8.49 21.20
CA ASP A 218 -11.90 -9.56 21.71
C ASP A 218 -10.49 -9.11 22.14
N PHE A 219 -10.07 -7.91 21.74
CA PHE A 219 -8.72 -7.43 22.00
C PHE A 219 -8.64 -5.93 22.23
N LYS A 220 -7.51 -5.51 22.79
CA LYS A 220 -7.08 -4.11 22.88
C LYS A 220 -5.94 -3.86 21.88
N TRP A 221 -5.65 -2.60 21.63
CA TRP A 221 -4.59 -2.17 20.71
C TRP A 221 -3.32 -1.84 21.48
N HIS A 222 -2.23 -2.55 21.23
CA HIS A 222 -0.90 -2.20 21.72
C HIS A 222 -0.19 -1.31 20.71
N ASP A 223 0.23 -0.13 21.17
CA ASP A 223 1.04 0.83 20.44
C ASP A 223 2.49 0.37 20.38
N ASP A 224 2.99 0.11 19.17
CA ASP A 224 4.37 -0.37 19.00
C ASP A 224 5.42 0.75 19.16
N LEU A 225 5.06 2.03 19.04
CA LEU A 225 5.98 3.16 19.20
C LEU A 225 6.12 3.62 20.66
N ARG A 226 5.02 3.57 21.42
CA ARG A 226 4.99 4.10 22.80
C ARG A 226 4.72 3.04 23.86
N GLY A 227 4.42 1.79 23.47
CA GLY A 227 4.18 0.67 24.38
C GLY A 227 2.87 0.73 25.16
N LYS A 228 2.02 1.74 24.92
CA LYS A 228 0.75 1.91 25.62
C LYS A 228 -0.34 1.02 25.01
N VAL A 229 -1.20 0.46 25.86
CA VAL A 229 -2.37 -0.30 25.43
C VAL A 229 -3.62 0.56 25.49
N TYR A 230 -4.38 0.59 24.41
CA TYR A 230 -5.60 1.37 24.25
C TYR A 230 -6.80 0.45 24.00
N ALA A 231 -7.98 0.84 24.49
CA ALA A 231 -9.23 0.24 24.04
C ALA A 231 -9.51 0.64 22.58
N GLY A 232 -10.28 -0.17 21.84
CA GLY A 232 -10.83 0.26 20.54
C GLY A 232 -12.01 1.21 20.69
N GLY A 233 -12.49 1.75 19.56
CA GLY A 233 -13.62 2.67 19.47
C GLY A 233 -13.28 4.11 19.89
N GLN A 234 -12.02 4.52 19.74
CA GLN A 234 -11.57 5.85 20.17
C GLN A 234 -10.58 6.47 19.19
N TRP A 235 -10.54 7.80 19.20
CA TRP A 235 -9.53 8.59 18.51
C TRP A 235 -8.37 8.92 19.44
N LEU A 236 -7.16 8.75 18.93
CA LEU A 236 -5.94 9.28 19.52
C LEU A 236 -5.61 10.61 18.84
N HIS A 237 -6.12 11.71 19.38
CA HIS A 237 -5.86 13.04 18.84
C HIS A 237 -4.44 13.53 19.20
N GLY A 238 -3.79 14.22 18.25
CA GLY A 238 -2.45 14.78 18.48
C GLY A 238 -1.38 13.73 18.76
N TYR A 239 -1.56 12.50 18.26
CA TYR A 239 -0.61 11.42 18.46
C TYR A 239 0.72 11.78 17.77
N LYS A 240 1.79 11.93 18.56
CA LYS A 240 3.11 12.38 18.07
C LYS A 240 3.81 11.28 17.26
N VAL A 241 4.15 11.61 16.02
CA VAL A 241 4.89 10.75 15.08
C VAL A 241 6.04 11.57 14.49
N GLY A 242 7.27 11.28 14.92
CA GLY A 242 8.47 11.90 14.40
C GLY A 242 8.65 11.66 12.89
N LEU A 243 9.61 12.37 12.29
CA LEU A 243 9.86 12.27 10.84
C LEU A 243 10.23 10.84 10.44
N TYR A 244 11.08 10.17 11.22
CA TYR A 244 11.55 8.81 10.95
C TYR A 244 10.73 7.71 11.64
N GLU A 245 9.58 8.04 12.22
CA GLU A 245 8.70 7.10 12.90
C GLU A 245 7.43 6.81 12.06
N VAL A 246 6.87 5.61 12.23
CA VAL A 246 5.57 5.24 11.66
C VAL A 246 4.72 4.59 12.75
N ALA A 247 3.52 5.15 12.96
CA ALA A 247 2.62 4.66 13.99
C ALA A 247 1.98 3.33 13.57
N THR A 248 2.13 2.32 14.42
CA THR A 248 1.53 1.01 14.21
C THR A 248 1.01 0.43 15.51
N PHE A 249 -0.07 -0.34 15.39
CA PHE A 249 -0.73 -0.94 16.53
C PHE A 249 -1.02 -2.41 16.25
N ARG A 250 -0.93 -3.24 17.29
CA ARG A 250 -1.17 -4.67 17.18
C ARG A 250 -2.23 -5.13 18.19
N PRO A 251 -3.07 -6.11 17.84
CA PRO A 251 -4.04 -6.65 18.78
C PRO A 251 -3.33 -7.35 19.95
N VAL A 252 -3.82 -7.13 21.15
CA VAL A 252 -3.48 -7.86 22.37
C VAL A 252 -4.78 -8.41 22.92
N TYR A 253 -4.94 -9.71 22.75
CA TYR A 253 -6.08 -10.46 23.26
C TYR A 253 -5.97 -10.54 24.78
N ARG A 254 -7.11 -10.54 25.46
CA ARG A 254 -7.12 -10.84 26.89
C ARG A 254 -6.57 -12.26 27.07
N SER A 255 -5.68 -12.46 28.04
CA SER A 255 -5.35 -13.81 28.49
C SER A 255 -6.67 -14.48 28.86
N GLN A 256 -6.95 -15.64 28.27
CA GLN A 256 -7.93 -16.54 28.87
C GLN A 256 -7.24 -17.10 30.10
N ASP A 257 -7.28 -16.36 31.21
CA ASP A 257 -6.95 -16.91 32.52
C ASP A 257 -8.04 -17.94 32.82
N GLY A 258 -7.69 -19.21 32.60
CA GLY A 258 -8.40 -20.38 33.10
C GLY A 258 -7.75 -20.85 34.39
#